data_AF-A0A354D1W9-F1
#
_entry.id   AF-A0A354D1W9-F1
#
_cell.length_a   1.000
_cell.length_b   1.000
_cell.length_c   1.000
_cell.angle_alpha   90.00
_cell.angle_beta   90.00
_cell.angle_gamma   90.00
#
_symmetry.space_group_name_H-M   'P 1'
#
loop_
_entity.id
_entity.type
_entity.pdbx_description
1 polymer ?
#
loop_
_entity_poly.entity_id
_entity_poly.type
_entity_poly.pdbx_seq_one_letter_code
_entity_poly.pdbx_strand_id
1 'polypeptide(L)'
;METITLKKYRGRGNNYLILDPNKNDIHLQERNIEMLCKRNFGSNAVGLLYGPILDDGKIVVRMYDKSGREAEQYEGGISVFAKYLLDDGYIKDDEFVLADGQGGVEMHFFNKDMAHFLTGGIKETESYTIAENFFS
;
A
#
# COMPACT_ATOMS: atom_id res chain seq x y z
N MET A 1 -7.51 19.08 13.87
CA MET A 1 -6.83 17.87 14.35
C MET A 1 -6.34 17.18 13.10
N GLU A 2 -5.04 16.96 12.98
CA GLU A 2 -4.48 16.21 11.87
C GLU A 2 -4.85 14.74 12.05
N THR A 3 -5.21 14.10 10.94
CA THR A 3 -5.71 12.72 10.91
C THR A 3 -5.03 11.97 9.80
N ILE A 4 -4.75 10.69 10.04
CA ILE A 4 -4.19 9.78 9.06
C ILE A 4 -5.25 8.76 8.67
N THR A 5 -5.53 8.69 7.38
CA THR A 5 -6.37 7.69 6.72
C THR A 5 -5.53 6.54 6.19
N LEU A 6 -5.91 5.33 6.55
CA LEU A 6 -5.28 4.08 6.13
C LEU A 6 -6.32 3.18 5.48
N LYS A 7 -5.91 2.42 4.46
CA LYS A 7 -6.74 1.35 3.89
C LYS A 7 -6.15 0.00 4.19
N LYS A 8 -7.02 -0.97 4.47
CA LYS A 8 -6.63 -2.36 4.68
C LYS A 8 -7.17 -3.21 3.56
N TYR A 9 -6.26 -3.95 2.94
CA TYR A 9 -6.57 -4.90 1.89
C TYR A 9 -6.26 -6.32 2.35
N ARG A 10 -7.01 -7.29 1.82
CA ARG A 10 -6.73 -8.71 1.99
C ARG A 10 -6.47 -9.36 0.63
N GLY A 11 -5.35 -10.09 0.54
CA GLY A 11 -4.94 -10.80 -0.67
C GLY A 11 -4.12 -12.05 -0.32
N ARG A 12 -4.37 -13.17 -1.02
CA ARG A 12 -3.69 -14.47 -0.78
C ARG A 12 -3.66 -14.91 0.70
N GLY A 13 -4.72 -14.61 1.45
CA GLY A 13 -4.84 -14.97 2.87
C GLY A 13 -4.22 -13.97 3.85
N ASN A 14 -3.40 -13.03 3.39
CA ASN A 14 -2.70 -12.02 4.19
C ASN A 14 -3.41 -10.67 4.20
N ASN A 15 -3.21 -9.89 5.26
CA ASN A 15 -3.66 -8.49 5.35
C ASN A 15 -2.50 -7.55 5.02
N TYR A 16 -2.84 -6.40 4.44
CA TYR A 16 -1.90 -5.36 4.03
C TYR A 16 -2.48 -4.02 4.43
N LEU A 17 -1.63 -3.14 4.96
CA LEU A 17 -1.99 -1.73 5.15
C LEU A 17 -1.44 -0.91 4.00
N ILE A 18 -2.22 0.09 3.59
CA ILE A 18 -1.84 1.07 2.59
C ILE A 18 -1.91 2.44 3.23
N LEU A 19 -0.81 3.18 3.15
CA LEU A 19 -0.75 4.60 3.48
C LEU A 19 -0.44 5.39 2.22
N ASP A 20 -1.39 6.22 1.82
CA ASP A 20 -1.29 7.06 0.63
C ASP A 20 -0.83 8.48 1.01
N PRO A 21 0.39 8.90 0.62
CA PRO A 21 0.88 10.25 0.92
C PRO A 21 0.15 11.36 0.16
N ASN A 22 -0.66 11.05 -0.87
CA ASN A 22 -1.47 12.06 -1.56
C ASN A 22 -2.79 12.34 -0.84
N LYS A 23 -3.14 11.51 0.15
CA LYS A 23 -4.36 11.65 0.97
C LYS A 23 -4.06 12.03 2.41
N ASN A 24 -2.79 12.05 2.77
CA ASN A 24 -2.35 12.22 4.14
C ASN A 24 -1.14 13.15 4.16
N ASP A 25 -1.18 14.18 4.99
CA ASP A 25 -0.02 15.05 5.23
C ASP A 25 0.75 14.50 6.43
N ILE A 26 1.70 13.59 6.18
CA ILE A 26 2.38 12.82 7.25
C ILE A 26 3.87 12.65 6.97
N HIS A 27 4.66 12.81 8.03
CA HIS A 27 6.04 12.33 8.09
C HIS A 27 6.09 10.90 8.65
N LEU A 28 6.32 9.91 7.78
CA LEU A 28 6.35 8.51 8.15
C LEU A 28 7.59 8.18 9.01
N GLN A 29 7.39 7.70 10.24
CA GLN A 29 8.46 7.20 11.12
C GLN A 29 8.31 5.68 11.33
N GLU A 30 9.43 4.95 11.43
CA GLU A 30 9.44 3.48 11.60
C GLU A 30 8.57 3.02 12.78
N ARG A 31 8.64 3.74 13.92
CA ARG A 31 7.84 3.47 15.12
C ARG A 31 6.33 3.54 14.85
N ASN A 32 5.89 4.45 13.98
CA ASN A 32 4.48 4.61 13.63
C ASN A 32 4.00 3.39 12.82
N ILE A 33 4.83 2.91 11.89
CA ILE A 33 4.54 1.70 11.10
C ILE A 33 4.42 0.48 12.03
N GLU A 34 5.37 0.31 12.95
CA GLU A 34 5.34 -0.80 13.91
C GLU A 34 4.05 -0.76 14.77
N MET A 35 3.64 0.43 15.23
CA MET A 35 2.39 0.62 15.98
C MET A 35 1.16 0.25 15.15
N LEU A 36 1.10 0.66 13.89
CA LEU A 36 -0.01 0.35 12.96
C LEU A 36 -0.12 -1.15 12.63
N CYS A 37 1.03 -1.84 12.52
CA CYS A 37 1.05 -3.27 12.19
C CYS A 37 0.80 -4.18 13.42
N LYS A 38 0.97 -3.69 14.65
CA LYS A 38 0.80 -4.49 15.88
C LYS A 38 -0.65 -4.94 16.09
N ARG A 39 -0.81 -6.16 16.61
CA ARG A 39 -2.11 -6.84 16.84
C ARG A 39 -3.11 -6.03 17.69
N ASN A 40 -2.64 -5.14 18.56
CA ASN A 40 -3.49 -4.34 19.46
C ASN A 40 -4.00 -3.04 18.83
N PHE A 41 -3.49 -2.64 17.67
CA PHE A 41 -3.93 -1.46 16.92
C PHE A 41 -4.36 -1.73 15.47
N GLY A 42 -4.60 -3.00 15.14
CA GLY A 42 -5.59 -3.34 14.13
C GLY A 42 -5.08 -3.37 12.69
N SER A 43 -4.46 -4.49 12.32
CA SER A 43 -4.57 -5.04 10.95
C SER A 43 -4.13 -6.49 10.87
N ASN A 44 -3.20 -6.93 11.75
CA ASN A 44 -2.45 -8.17 11.58
C ASN A 44 -1.87 -8.25 10.15
N ALA A 45 -1.45 -7.09 9.62
CA ALA A 45 -0.88 -6.98 8.31
C ALA A 45 0.54 -7.54 8.29
N VAL A 46 0.93 -8.06 7.13
CA VAL A 46 2.30 -8.52 6.90
C VAL A 46 3.29 -7.35 6.84
N GLY A 47 2.81 -6.16 6.49
CA GLY A 47 3.57 -4.93 6.35
C GLY A 47 2.71 -3.74 5.92
N LEU A 48 3.37 -2.62 5.62
CA LEU A 48 2.78 -1.39 5.12
C LEU A 48 3.28 -1.11 3.69
N LEU A 49 2.34 -0.80 2.80
CA LEU A 49 2.60 -0.30 1.45
C LEU A 49 2.42 1.23 1.48
N TYR A 50 3.49 1.98 1.23
CA TYR A 50 3.50 3.43 1.21
C TYR A 50 3.54 3.94 -0.23
N GLY A 51 2.48 4.64 -0.65
CA GLY A 51 2.29 5.15 -2.00
C GLY A 51 0.81 5.31 -2.36
N PRO A 52 0.50 5.83 -3.57
CA PRO A 52 1.42 6.04 -4.68
C PRO A 52 2.35 7.24 -4.49
N ILE A 53 3.64 7.04 -4.70
CA ILE A 53 4.56 8.15 -4.92
C ILE A 53 4.62 8.37 -6.43
N LEU A 54 4.22 9.56 -6.89
CA LEU A 54 4.19 9.90 -8.30
C LEU A 54 5.55 10.50 -8.69
N ASP A 55 6.30 9.80 -9.53
CA ASP A 55 7.66 10.21 -9.93
C ASP A 55 7.89 9.96 -11.42
N ASP A 56 8.09 11.04 -12.19
CA ASP A 56 8.38 11.04 -13.62
C ASP A 56 7.52 10.04 -14.47
N GLY A 57 6.21 10.05 -14.26
CA GLY A 57 5.27 9.17 -14.96
C GLY A 57 5.23 7.72 -14.47
N LYS A 58 6.00 7.38 -13.44
CA LYS A 58 5.94 6.11 -12.73
C LYS A 58 5.15 6.26 -11.44
N ILE A 59 4.51 5.17 -11.03
CA ILE A 59 3.94 5.03 -9.70
C ILE A 59 4.90 4.18 -8.88
N VAL A 60 5.38 4.73 -7.77
CA VAL A 60 6.31 4.05 -6.87
C VAL A 60 5.59 3.62 -5.60
N VAL A 61 5.91 2.41 -5.13
CA VAL A 61 5.51 1.90 -3.82
C VAL A 61 6.74 1.58 -2.98
N ARG A 62 6.79 2.10 -1.76
CA ARG A 62 7.76 1.66 -0.74
C ARG A 62 7.11 0.62 0.15
N MET A 63 7.81 -0.47 0.42
CA MET A 63 7.30 -1.56 1.23
C MET A 63 8.02 -1.60 2.57
N TYR A 64 7.28 -1.68 3.65
CA TYR A 64 7.82 -1.79 5.00
C TYR A 64 7.35 -3.08 5.65
N ASP A 65 8.25 -3.78 6.32
CA ASP A 65 7.90 -4.92 7.16
C ASP A 65 7.13 -4.47 8.42
N LYS A 66 6.55 -5.42 9.16
CA LYS A 66 5.83 -5.14 10.42
C LYS A 66 6.68 -4.47 11.52
N SER A 67 8.00 -4.46 11.36
CA SER A 67 8.94 -3.80 12.27
C SER A 67 9.25 -2.36 11.83
N GLY A 68 8.69 -1.91 10.71
CA GLY A 68 8.88 -0.56 10.17
C GLY A 68 10.12 -0.42 9.29
N ARG A 69 10.87 -1.50 9.04
CA ARG A 69 12.05 -1.46 8.17
C ARG A 69 11.63 -1.62 6.72
N GLU A 70 12.33 -0.93 5.83
CA GLU A 70 12.10 -1.07 4.40
C GLU A 70 12.45 -2.49 3.93
N ALA A 71 11.57 -3.06 3.12
CA ALA A 71 11.71 -4.36 2.50
C ALA A 71 11.78 -4.17 0.98
N GLU A 72 12.62 -4.95 0.31
CA GLU A 72 12.67 -4.95 -1.17
C GLU A 72 11.34 -5.39 -1.77
N GLN A 73 10.84 -6.55 -1.32
CA GLN A 73 9.54 -7.07 -1.72
C GLN A 73 9.04 -8.10 -0.70
N TYR A 74 7.73 -8.24 -0.57
CA TYR A 74 7.12 -9.39 0.09
C TYR A 74 5.92 -9.91 -0.72
N GLU A 75 5.63 -11.20 -0.53
CA GLU A 75 4.63 -11.91 -1.32
C GLU A 75 3.29 -11.15 -1.34
N GLY A 76 2.76 -10.92 -2.54
CA GLY A 76 1.45 -10.29 -2.75
C GLY A 76 1.41 -8.77 -2.62
N GLY A 77 2.45 -8.11 -2.08
CA GLY A 77 2.48 -6.66 -1.87
C GLY A 77 2.19 -5.86 -3.14
N ILE A 78 2.85 -6.19 -4.24
CA ILE A 78 2.65 -5.56 -5.56
C ILE A 78 1.23 -5.74 -6.08
N SER A 79 0.69 -6.96 -6.06
CA SER A 79 -0.66 -7.24 -6.55
C SER A 79 -1.74 -6.52 -5.74
N VAL A 80 -1.53 -6.41 -4.42
CA VAL A 80 -2.43 -5.68 -3.53
C VAL A 80 -2.35 -4.18 -3.79
N PHE A 81 -1.15 -3.65 -3.98
CA PHE A 81 -0.98 -2.24 -4.32
C PHE A 81 -1.62 -1.89 -5.67
N ALA A 82 -1.41 -2.72 -6.69
CA ALA A 82 -2.07 -2.56 -7.99
C ALA A 82 -3.60 -2.57 -7.87
N LYS A 83 -4.17 -3.44 -7.03
CA LYS A 83 -5.61 -3.45 -6.76
C LYS A 83 -6.08 -2.14 -6.13
N TYR A 84 -5.31 -1.59 -5.19
CA TYR A 84 -5.61 -0.29 -4.60
C TYR A 84 -5.56 0.85 -5.62
N LEU A 85 -4.54 0.89 -6.48
CA LEU A 85 -4.45 1.92 -7.52
C LEU A 85 -5.66 1.89 -8.46
N LEU A 86 -6.17 0.69 -8.82
CA LEU A 86 -7.40 0.52 -9.60
C LEU A 86 -8.64 1.00 -8.84
N ASP A 87 -8.82 0.55 -7.59
CA ASP A 87 -10.00 0.88 -6.77
C ASP A 87 -10.12 2.37 -6.49
N ASP A 88 -8.97 3.03 -6.36
CA ASP A 88 -8.88 4.42 -5.96
C ASP A 88 -8.73 5.38 -7.16
N GLY A 89 -8.64 4.82 -8.37
CA GLY A 89 -8.70 5.57 -9.63
C GLY A 89 -7.38 6.21 -10.06
N TYR A 90 -6.24 5.81 -9.47
CA TYR A 90 -4.90 6.27 -9.88
C TYR A 90 -4.50 5.74 -11.26
N ILE A 91 -5.00 4.56 -11.61
CA ILE A 91 -4.77 3.89 -12.88
C ILE A 91 -6.10 3.36 -13.41
N LYS A 92 -6.17 3.12 -14.73
CA LYS A 92 -7.25 2.35 -15.32
C LYS A 92 -6.77 0.91 -15.55
N ASP A 93 -7.61 0.11 -16.17
CA ASP A 93 -7.30 -1.25 -16.58
C ASP A 93 -6.40 -1.33 -17.84
N ASP A 94 -5.59 -0.29 -18.05
CA ASP A 94 -4.69 -0.06 -19.19
C ASP A 94 -3.21 -0.04 -18.76
N GLU A 95 -2.32 0.51 -19.60
CA GLU A 95 -0.88 0.45 -19.39
C GLU A 95 -0.37 1.38 -18.29
N PHE A 96 0.26 0.79 -17.27
CA PHE A 96 0.99 1.54 -16.24
C PHE A 96 2.25 0.81 -15.79
N VAL A 97 3.19 1.59 -15.24
CA VAL A 97 4.45 1.11 -14.66
C VAL A 97 4.41 1.31 -13.15
N LEU A 98 4.49 0.20 -12.42
CA LEU A 98 4.66 0.19 -10.97
C LEU A 98 6.09 -0.17 -10.62
N ALA A 99 6.78 0.73 -9.93
CA ALA A 99 8.14 0.55 -9.44
C ALA A 99 8.16 0.32 -7.92
N ASP A 100 9.08 -0.52 -7.44
CA ASP A 100 9.44 -0.48 -6.01
C ASP A 100 10.30 0.77 -5.70
N GLY A 101 10.38 1.14 -4.42
CA GLY A 101 11.12 2.31 -3.93
C GLY A 101 12.63 2.32 -4.21
N GLN A 102 13.20 1.20 -4.67
CA GLN A 102 14.62 1.06 -5.02
C GLN A 102 14.84 1.02 -6.55
N GLY A 103 13.77 1.14 -7.34
CA GLY A 103 13.81 1.11 -8.81
C GLY A 103 14.07 -0.28 -9.40
N GLY A 104 13.95 -1.35 -8.61
CA GLY A 104 14.37 -2.70 -8.99
C GLY A 104 13.36 -3.48 -9.82
N VAL A 105 12.06 -3.32 -9.53
CA VAL A 105 10.97 -4.05 -10.20
C VAL A 105 10.01 -3.09 -10.87
N GLU A 106 10.02 -3.05 -12.21
CA GLU A 106 8.98 -2.40 -13.01
C GLU A 106 7.95 -3.45 -13.46
N MET A 107 6.73 -3.33 -12.94
CA MET A 107 5.62 -4.17 -13.39
C MET A 107 4.78 -3.40 -14.40
N HIS A 108 4.74 -3.92 -15.61
CA HIS A 108 3.92 -3.40 -16.70
C HIS A 108 2.62 -4.18 -16.76
N PHE A 109 1.51 -3.46 -16.68
CA PHE A 109 0.19 -4.03 -16.90
C PHE A 109 -0.18 -3.69 -18.34
N PHE A 110 -0.60 -4.68 -19.14
CA PHE A 110 -0.79 -4.46 -20.59
C PHE A 110 -2.25 -4.49 -21.02
N ASN A 111 -3.15 -4.97 -20.16
CA ASN A 111 -4.59 -5.00 -20.41
C ASN A 111 -5.40 -5.36 -19.15
N LYS A 112 -6.72 -5.26 -19.29
CA LYS A 112 -7.74 -5.59 -18.28
C LYS A 112 -7.70 -7.03 -17.79
N ASP A 113 -7.41 -8.00 -18.66
CA ASP A 113 -7.40 -9.41 -18.28
C ASP A 113 -6.24 -9.71 -17.32
N MET A 114 -5.07 -9.13 -17.58
CA MET A 114 -3.92 -9.22 -16.68
C MET A 114 -4.18 -8.52 -15.35
N ALA A 115 -4.76 -7.31 -15.39
CA ALA A 115 -5.17 -6.60 -14.17
C ALA A 115 -6.17 -7.42 -13.35
N HIS A 116 -7.15 -8.05 -13.99
CA HIS A 116 -8.12 -8.93 -13.33
C HIS A 116 -7.47 -10.19 -12.76
N PHE A 117 -6.58 -10.85 -13.50
CA PHE A 117 -5.88 -12.05 -13.05
C PHE A 117 -5.00 -11.77 -11.82
N LEU A 118 -4.25 -10.66 -11.83
CA LEU A 118 -3.34 -10.30 -10.74
C LEU A 118 -4.07 -9.85 -9.48
N THR A 119 -5.19 -9.15 -9.64
CA THR A 119 -5.93 -8.56 -8.52
C THR A 119 -7.15 -9.38 -8.10
N GLY A 120 -7.45 -10.47 -8.81
CA GLY A 120 -8.56 -11.36 -8.52
C GLY A 120 -8.51 -11.89 -7.09
N GLY A 121 -9.62 -11.72 -6.36
CA GLY A 121 -9.75 -12.14 -4.97
C GLY A 121 -9.10 -11.19 -3.95
N ILE A 122 -8.44 -10.12 -4.39
CA ILE A 122 -7.97 -9.04 -3.53
C ILE A 122 -9.10 -8.04 -3.32
N LYS A 123 -9.31 -7.60 -2.08
CA LYS A 123 -10.34 -6.61 -1.73
C LYS A 123 -9.92 -5.70 -0.59
N GLU A 124 -10.40 -4.45 -0.63
CA GLU A 124 -10.45 -3.60 0.55
C GLU A 124 -11.35 -4.28 1.59
N THR A 125 -10.90 -4.35 2.83
CA THR A 125 -11.66 -4.90 3.95
C THR A 125 -12.08 -3.83 4.94
N GLU A 126 -11.24 -2.83 5.17
CA GLU A 126 -11.45 -1.78 6.16
C GLU A 126 -10.75 -0.48 5.72
N SER A 127 -11.31 0.67 6.12
CA SER A 127 -10.71 2.00 6.00
C SER A 127 -10.70 2.64 7.38
N TYR A 128 -9.55 3.12 7.84
CA TYR A 128 -9.35 3.72 9.15
C TYR A 128 -9.06 5.21 9.01
N THR A 129 -9.50 6.00 9.98
CA THR A 129 -9.00 7.37 10.19
C THR A 129 -8.61 7.50 11.65
N ILE A 130 -7.33 7.75 11.90
CA ILE A 130 -6.75 7.86 13.24
C ILE A 130 -6.30 9.30 13.45
N ALA A 131 -6.47 9.83 14.65
CA ALA A 131 -5.91 11.13 15.00
C ALA A 131 -4.38 11.02 15.11
N GLU A 132 -3.62 12.04 14.69
CA GLU A 132 -2.15 11.97 14.73
C GLU A 132 -1.56 11.79 16.12
N ASN A 133 -2.24 12.32 17.15
CA ASN A 133 -1.85 12.12 18.55
C ASN A 133 -1.95 10.66 19.00
N PHE A 134 -2.45 9.76 18.14
CA PHE A 134 -2.35 8.32 18.31
C PHE A 134 -0.91 7.81 18.46
N PHE A 135 0.06 8.49 17.83
CA PHE A 135 1.47 8.12 17.87
C PHE A 135 2.27 8.76 19.01
N SER A 136 1.63 9.64 19.81
CA SER A 136 2.24 10.38 20.92
C SER A 136 2.42 9.55 22.18
#